data_AF-A0A9P1GXF5-F1
#
_entry.id   AF-A0A9P1GXF5-F1
#
_cell.length_a   1.000
_cell.length_b   1.000
_cell.length_c   1.000
_cell.angle_alpha   90.00
_cell.angle_beta   90.00
_cell.angle_gamma   90.00
#
_symmetry.space_group_name_H-M   'P 1'
#
loop_
_entity.id
_entity.type
_entity.pdbx_description
1 polymer ?
#
loop_
_entity_poly.entity_id
_entity_poly.type
_entity_poly.pdbx_seq_one_letter_code
_entity_poly.pdbx_strand_id
1 'polypeptide(L)'
;MPTRFSKTRKHRGHVSAGKGRKYHYGYFGKVGMRYYHKQLNHFWRPTINIDKLWALIPTETREAYLKGEKKDTAPVFDLLPSATPRSLARALAEKKITEAGGVVELVA
;
A
#
# COMPACT_ATOMS: atom_id res chain seq x y z
N MET A 1 -21.27 -14.06 -43.54
CA MET A 1 -22.17 -14.66 -42.52
C MET A 1 -23.49 -13.90 -42.49
N PRO A 2 -24.66 -14.55 -42.64
CA PRO A 2 -25.94 -13.84 -42.67
C PRO A 2 -26.32 -13.26 -41.30
N THR A 3 -26.55 -11.95 -41.24
CA THR A 3 -26.78 -11.19 -39.99
C THR A 3 -28.14 -11.47 -39.33
N ARG A 4 -29.05 -12.19 -40.01
CA ARG A 4 -30.42 -12.48 -39.53
C ARG A 4 -30.49 -13.42 -38.31
N PHE A 5 -29.47 -14.26 -38.11
CA PHE A 5 -29.40 -15.17 -36.96
C PHE A 5 -28.72 -14.55 -35.73
N SER A 6 -28.23 -13.31 -35.85
CA SER A 6 -27.56 -12.64 -34.74
C SER A 6 -28.57 -12.11 -33.72
N LYS A 7 -28.32 -12.39 -32.43
CA LYS A 7 -29.16 -11.91 -31.30
C LYS A 7 -29.18 -10.38 -31.21
N THR A 8 -28.20 -9.71 -31.80
CA THR A 8 -28.04 -8.24 -31.83
C THR A 8 -29.24 -7.50 -32.44
N ARG A 9 -30.02 -8.09 -33.36
CA ARG A 9 -31.26 -7.44 -33.84
C ARG A 9 -32.37 -7.38 -32.78
N LYS A 10 -32.50 -8.42 -31.93
CA LYS A 10 -33.53 -8.51 -30.88
C LYS A 10 -33.27 -7.55 -29.70
N HIS A 11 -32.06 -7.02 -29.63
CA HIS A 11 -31.60 -6.14 -28.57
C HIS A 11 -31.57 -4.66 -28.97
N ARG A 12 -32.02 -4.31 -30.19
CA ARG A 12 -32.18 -2.90 -30.58
C ARG A 12 -33.17 -2.21 -29.63
N GLY A 13 -32.83 -1.01 -29.16
CA GLY A 13 -33.62 -0.25 -28.18
C GLY A 13 -33.32 -0.57 -26.70
N HIS A 14 -32.58 -1.64 -26.39
CA HIS A 14 -32.16 -1.93 -25.02
C HIS A 14 -30.81 -1.26 -24.73
N VAL A 15 -30.75 -0.42 -23.69
CA VAL A 15 -29.57 0.38 -23.30
C VAL A 15 -28.29 -0.46 -23.11
N SER A 16 -28.42 -1.74 -22.80
CA SER A 16 -27.29 -2.66 -22.63
C SER A 16 -27.48 -4.02 -23.31
N ALA A 17 -28.37 -4.07 -24.31
CA ALA A 17 -28.62 -5.27 -25.09
C ALA A 17 -28.87 -6.56 -24.25
N GLY A 18 -29.58 -6.44 -23.13
CA GLY A 18 -29.90 -7.56 -22.23
C GLY A 18 -28.82 -7.93 -21.21
N LYS A 19 -27.68 -7.22 -21.16
CA LYS A 19 -26.64 -7.40 -20.13
C LYS A 19 -26.82 -6.36 -19.02
N GLY A 20 -27.19 -6.76 -17.82
CA GLY A 20 -27.36 -5.83 -16.69
C GLY A 20 -26.06 -5.09 -16.32
N ARG A 21 -26.18 -3.86 -15.81
CA ARG A 21 -25.04 -3.06 -15.30
C ARG A 21 -24.65 -3.49 -13.87
N LYS A 22 -24.50 -4.80 -13.64
CA LYS A 22 -24.31 -5.39 -12.31
C LYS A 22 -22.89 -5.18 -11.74
N TYR A 23 -21.89 -4.99 -12.59
CA TYR A 23 -20.48 -5.11 -12.21
C TYR A 23 -19.75 -3.79 -11.94
N HIS A 24 -20.45 -2.64 -12.02
CA HIS A 24 -19.82 -1.31 -11.85
C HIS A 24 -20.57 -0.47 -10.81
N TYR A 25 -20.46 -0.90 -9.55
CA TYR A 25 -20.91 -0.09 -8.41
C TYR A 25 -20.06 1.19 -8.33
N GLY A 26 -20.71 2.34 -8.14
CA GLY A 26 -20.04 3.65 -8.00
C GLY A 26 -19.62 4.34 -9.29
N TYR A 27 -19.94 3.78 -10.48
CA TYR A 27 -19.63 4.42 -11.77
C TYR A 27 -20.55 5.61 -12.07
N PHE A 28 -21.81 5.54 -11.62
CA PHE A 28 -22.75 6.67 -11.71
C PHE A 28 -22.74 7.45 -10.41
N GLY A 29 -22.75 8.78 -10.53
CA GLY A 29 -22.73 9.71 -9.41
C GLY A 29 -21.41 10.46 -9.31
N LYS A 30 -21.45 11.65 -8.71
CA LYS A 30 -20.26 12.45 -8.38
C LYS A 30 -19.89 12.16 -6.93
N VAL A 31 -18.64 11.75 -6.68
CA VAL A 31 -18.15 11.43 -5.33
C VAL A 31 -16.98 12.35 -5.00
N GLY A 32 -17.00 12.93 -3.79
CA GLY A 32 -15.92 13.74 -3.26
C GLY A 32 -15.76 15.13 -3.91
N MET A 33 -14.70 15.83 -3.51
CA MET A 33 -14.35 17.15 -4.00
C MET A 33 -13.25 17.08 -5.07
N ARG A 34 -13.27 18.01 -6.04
CA ARG A 34 -12.19 18.12 -7.03
C ARG A 34 -10.94 18.68 -6.38
N TYR A 35 -9.80 18.05 -6.65
CA TYR A 35 -8.49 18.56 -6.24
C TYR A 35 -7.73 19.08 -7.47
N TYR A 36 -7.59 20.41 -7.55
CA TYR A 36 -6.93 21.11 -8.64
C TYR A 36 -5.40 21.12 -8.45
N HIS A 37 -4.63 21.07 -9.54
CA HIS A 37 -3.16 21.06 -9.52
C HIS A 37 -2.55 20.02 -8.57
N LYS A 38 -3.03 18.78 -8.64
CA LYS A 38 -2.53 17.68 -7.81
C LYS A 38 -1.06 17.38 -8.13
N GLN A 39 -0.17 17.77 -7.23
CA GLN A 39 1.25 17.38 -7.25
C GLN A 39 1.42 16.02 -6.57
N LEU A 40 1.77 14.98 -7.33
CA LEU A 40 1.83 13.61 -6.82
C LEU A 40 2.91 13.42 -5.74
N ASN A 41 4.00 14.16 -5.81
CA ASN A 41 5.13 14.04 -4.88
C ASN A 41 4.73 14.38 -3.43
N HIS A 42 3.78 15.28 -3.21
CA HIS A 42 3.30 15.60 -1.86
C HIS A 42 2.51 14.45 -1.21
N PHE A 43 1.94 13.57 -2.04
CA PHE A 43 1.22 12.37 -1.61
C PHE A 43 2.11 11.13 -1.58
N TRP A 44 3.35 11.25 -2.03
CA TRP A 44 4.28 10.14 -2.02
C TRP A 44 4.68 9.82 -0.58
N ARG A 45 4.10 8.72 -0.09
CA ARG A 45 4.32 8.24 1.29
C ARG A 45 4.36 6.71 1.31
N PRO A 46 5.44 6.07 0.82
CA PRO A 46 5.55 4.62 0.89
C PRO A 46 5.53 4.09 2.32
N THR A 47 4.98 2.88 2.48
CA THR A 47 4.78 2.19 3.76
C THR A 47 5.45 0.83 3.74
N ILE A 48 6.20 0.51 4.80
CA ILE A 48 6.78 -0.82 5.05
C ILE A 48 6.20 -1.39 6.35
N ASN A 49 6.03 -2.72 6.40
CA ASN A 49 5.55 -3.40 7.60
C ASN A 49 6.74 -3.75 8.53
N ILE A 50 6.48 -3.81 9.83
CA ILE A 50 7.49 -4.13 10.87
C ILE A 50 8.18 -5.47 10.60
N ASP A 51 7.43 -6.49 10.16
CA ASP A 51 7.97 -7.83 9.89
C ASP A 51 9.08 -7.83 8.82
N LYS A 52 9.10 -6.80 7.96
CA LYS A 52 10.05 -6.67 6.86
C LYS A 52 11.28 -5.82 7.23
N LEU A 53 11.36 -5.24 8.43
CA LEU A 53 12.50 -4.40 8.83
C LEU A 53 13.81 -5.20 8.79
N TRP A 54 13.80 -6.45 9.26
CA TRP A 54 14.95 -7.36 9.23
C TRP A 54 15.42 -7.75 7.81
N ALA A 55 14.64 -7.46 6.77
CA ALA A 55 15.03 -7.69 5.38
C ALA A 55 15.85 -6.53 4.79
N LEU A 56 15.92 -5.38 5.47
CA LEU A 56 16.71 -4.22 5.04
C LEU A 56 18.20 -4.37 5.36
N ILE A 57 18.54 -5.29 6.28
CA ILE A 57 19.89 -5.52 6.75
C ILE A 57 20.52 -6.69 5.96
N PRO A 58 21.81 -6.64 5.61
CA PRO A 58 22.53 -7.78 5.04
C PRO A 58 22.42 -9.04 5.90
N THR A 59 22.40 -10.22 5.28
CA THR A 59 22.19 -11.50 5.98
C THR A 59 23.24 -11.76 7.07
N GLU A 60 24.50 -11.42 6.81
CA GLU A 60 25.62 -11.61 7.74
C GLU A 60 25.43 -10.84 9.06
N THR A 61 25.01 -9.59 8.96
CA THR A 61 24.80 -8.73 10.15
C THR A 61 23.54 -9.16 10.89
N ARG A 62 22.48 -9.55 10.19
CA ARG A 62 21.27 -10.12 10.80
C ARG A 62 21.59 -11.38 11.62
N GLU A 63 22.39 -12.29 11.07
CA GLU A 63 22.77 -13.51 11.79
C GLU A 63 23.58 -13.22 13.05
N ALA A 64 24.51 -12.26 13.02
CA ALA A 64 25.29 -11.87 14.19
C ALA A 64 24.40 -11.36 15.35
N TYR A 65 23.35 -10.58 15.04
CA TYR A 65 22.37 -10.14 16.04
C TYR A 65 21.47 -11.29 16.52
N LEU A 66 21.05 -12.20 15.64
CA LEU A 66 20.24 -13.37 16.02
C LEU A 66 21.02 -14.39 16.87
N LYS A 67 22.31 -14.56 16.60
CA LYS A 67 23.23 -15.44 17.36
C LYS A 67 23.57 -14.87 18.74
N GLY A 68 23.19 -13.62 19.02
CA GLY A 68 23.37 -13.00 20.33
C GLY A 68 24.81 -12.56 20.61
N GLU A 69 25.61 -12.35 19.56
CA GLU A 69 26.99 -11.86 19.67
C GLU A 69 27.05 -10.37 20.05
N LYS A 70 25.96 -9.63 19.79
CA LYS A 70 25.81 -8.20 20.07
C LYS A 70 24.55 -7.96 20.91
N LYS A 71 24.63 -8.19 22.22
CA LYS A 71 23.51 -7.96 23.16
C LYS A 71 23.40 -6.52 23.62
N ASP A 72 24.52 -5.80 23.64
CA ASP A 72 24.58 -4.44 24.17
C ASP A 72 24.32 -3.36 23.11
N THR A 73 24.20 -3.75 21.84
CA THR A 73 23.97 -2.82 20.72
C THR A 73 22.75 -3.24 19.92
N ALA A 74 21.87 -2.27 19.64
CA ALA A 74 20.69 -2.47 18.83
C ALA A 74 20.93 -1.96 17.39
N PRO A 75 20.41 -2.65 16.35
CA PRO A 75 20.48 -2.16 14.98
C PRO A 75 19.56 -0.94 14.78
N VAL A 76 20.10 0.12 14.18
CA VAL A 76 19.35 1.31 13.79
C VAL A 76 18.87 1.16 12.34
N PHE A 77 17.58 1.34 12.10
CA PHE A 77 16.96 1.23 10.78
C PHE A 77 16.60 2.62 10.25
N ASP A 78 17.38 3.13 9.29
CA ASP A 78 17.05 4.38 8.60
C ASP A 78 16.10 4.12 7.40
N LEU A 79 14.90 4.67 7.49
CA LEU A 79 13.81 4.48 6.53
C LEU A 79 13.66 5.65 5.54
N LEU A 80 14.41 6.73 5.73
CA LEU A 80 14.42 7.92 4.87
C LEU A 80 15.09 7.66 3.51
N PRO A 81 16.33 7.12 3.45
CA PRO A 81 17.00 6.82 2.19
C PRO A 81 16.28 5.74 1.38
N SER A 82 15.65 4.79 2.09
CA SER A 82 14.84 3.71 1.49
C SER A 82 13.42 4.14 1.13
N ALA A 83 13.16 5.45 1.09
CA ALA A 83 11.96 6.03 0.52
C ALA A 83 10.65 5.69 1.27
N THR A 84 10.66 5.36 2.57
CA THR A 84 9.45 5.01 3.33
C THR A 84 9.16 5.99 4.49
N PRO A 85 8.73 7.23 4.19
CA PRO A 85 8.63 8.31 5.17
C PRO A 85 7.46 8.18 6.16
N ARG A 86 6.54 7.22 5.99
CA ARG A 86 5.33 7.09 6.82
C ARG A 86 5.20 5.77 7.57
N SER A 87 6.18 4.89 7.41
CA SER A 87 6.01 3.45 7.66
C SER A 87 5.84 3.03 9.12
N LEU A 88 6.16 3.88 10.09
CA LEU A 88 6.06 3.52 11.51
C LEU A 88 4.98 4.31 12.29
N ALA A 89 4.36 5.32 11.69
CA ALA A 89 3.43 6.23 12.37
C ALA A 89 1.98 5.71 12.46
N ARG A 90 1.79 4.40 12.57
CA ARG A 90 0.51 3.83 13.01
C ARG A 90 0.69 3.49 14.47
N ALA A 91 -0.20 3.96 15.35
CA ALA A 91 -0.10 3.77 16.80
C ALA A 91 0.13 2.31 17.24
N LEU A 92 -0.29 1.34 16.42
CA LEU A 92 -0.05 -0.08 16.67
C LEU A 92 1.41 -0.50 16.40
N ALA A 93 2.08 0.10 15.41
CA ALA A 93 3.47 -0.20 15.09
C ALA A 93 4.42 0.30 16.17
N GLU A 94 4.21 1.53 16.65
CA GLU A 94 4.96 2.10 17.76
C GLU A 94 4.83 1.26 19.04
N LYS A 95 3.62 0.82 19.37
CA LYS A 95 3.38 -0.11 20.50
C LYS A 95 4.16 -1.41 20.37
N LYS A 96 4.15 -2.05 19.20
CA LYS A 96 4.89 -3.29 18.98
C LYS A 96 6.41 -3.12 19.09
N ILE A 97 6.94 -1.99 18.63
CA ILE A 97 8.38 -1.70 18.71
C ILE A 97 8.79 -1.45 20.16
N THR A 98 7.99 -0.68 20.91
CA THR A 98 8.23 -0.41 22.33
C THR A 98 8.06 -1.65 23.20
N GLU A 99 7.07 -2.51 22.93
CA GLU A 99 6.92 -3.83 23.57
C GLU A 99 8.13 -4.75 23.32
N ALA A 100 8.76 -4.66 22.16
CA ALA A 100 10.00 -5.37 21.84
C ALA A 100 11.26 -4.73 22.44
N GLY A 101 11.12 -3.63 23.20
CA GLY A 101 12.24 -2.89 23.82
C GLY A 101 12.96 -1.93 22.86
N GLY A 102 12.39 -1.64 21.69
CA GLY A 102 12.93 -0.70 20.72
C GLY A 102 12.40 0.73 20.90
N VAL A 103 13.02 1.68 20.20
CA VAL A 103 12.66 3.11 20.19
C VAL A 103 12.32 3.54 18.76
N VAL A 104 11.32 4.41 18.61
CA VAL A 104 10.95 5.03 17.33
C VAL A 104 11.35 6.50 17.36
N GLU A 105 12.18 6.90 16.41
CA GLU A 105 12.58 8.30 16.22
C GLU A 105 11.94 8.88 14.96
N LEU A 106 11.42 10.10 15.09
CA LEU A 106 10.88 10.86 13.97
C LEU A 106 11.99 11.73 13.39
N VAL A 107 12.25 11.55 12.11
CA VAL A 107 13.24 12.33 11.36
C VAL A 107 12.51 13.15 10.30
N ALA A 108 12.89 14.43 10.17
CA ALA A 108 12.23 15.43 9.32
C ALA A 108 12.86 15.53 7.92
#